data_AF-A0A7V2EVN2-F1
#
_entry.id   AF-A0A7V2EVN2-F1
#
_cell.length_a   1.000
_cell.length_b   1.000
_cell.length_c   1.000
_cell.angle_alpha   90.00
_cell.angle_beta   90.00
_cell.angle_gamma   90.00
#
_symmetry.space_group_name_H-M   'P 1'
#
loop_
_entity.id
_entity.type
_entity.pdbx_description
1 polymer ?
#
loop_
_entity_poly.entity_id
_entity_poly.type
_entity_poly.pdbx_seq_one_letter_code
_entity_poly.pdbx_strand_id
1 'polypeptide(L)'
;MQKFEKQPYDVLDYDVDMIDWFDSVAPGDDIESVTVDVTGDGVKPDLVIGPAPQPETQLIGDQPTAFKVWVGGGVDGQTYQVTCQVLTEGGRQKEVDFKVKVKEQ
;
A
#
# COMPACT_ATOMS: atom_id res chain seq x y z
N MET A 1 2.60 9.54 9.38
CA MET A 1 1.76 8.45 8.83
C MET A 1 0.64 9.08 8.02
N GLN A 2 0.55 8.74 6.74
CA GLN A 2 -0.42 9.31 5.82
C GLN A 2 -1.80 8.68 6.04
N LYS A 3 -2.86 9.44 5.73
CA LYS A 3 -4.25 8.98 5.85
C LYS A 3 -5.04 9.36 4.62
N PHE A 4 -5.79 8.39 4.09
CA PHE A 4 -6.67 8.54 2.95
C PHE A 4 -8.13 8.24 3.33
N GLU A 5 -9.07 8.73 2.54
CA GLU A 5 -10.50 8.41 2.66
C GLU A 5 -11.03 7.82 1.35
N LYS A 6 -11.92 6.83 1.43
CA LYS A 6 -12.63 6.24 0.27
C LYS A 6 -14.07 5.85 0.61
N GLN A 7 -14.93 5.69 -0.40
CA GLN A 7 -16.24 5.06 -0.21
C GLN A 7 -16.11 3.54 -0.08
N PRO A 8 -17.06 2.82 0.56
CA PRO A 8 -17.05 1.37 0.65
C PRO A 8 -16.87 0.66 -0.72
N TYR A 9 -17.57 1.15 -1.75
CA TYR A 9 -17.57 0.54 -3.09
C TYR A 9 -16.44 1.01 -4.00
N ASP A 10 -15.65 2.00 -3.58
CA ASP A 10 -14.52 2.46 -4.37
C ASP A 10 -13.41 1.41 -4.43
N VAL A 11 -12.83 1.27 -5.61
CA VAL A 11 -11.56 0.58 -5.86
C VAL A 11 -10.56 1.64 -6.32
N LEU A 12 -9.59 1.98 -5.46
CA LEU A 12 -8.59 3.01 -5.71
C LEU A 12 -7.18 2.45 -5.53
N ASP A 13 -6.23 3.01 -6.25
CA ASP A 13 -4.80 2.82 -6.04
C ASP A 13 -4.21 3.93 -5.17
N TYR A 14 -3.26 3.55 -4.32
CA TYR A 14 -2.48 4.48 -3.50
C TYR A 14 -1.00 4.34 -3.85
N ASP A 15 -0.39 5.47 -4.21
CA ASP A 15 1.04 5.54 -4.50
C ASP A 15 1.84 5.62 -3.21
N VAL A 16 2.79 4.70 -3.06
CA VAL A 16 3.82 4.74 -2.03
C VAL A 16 5.13 5.11 -2.69
N ASP A 17 5.52 6.37 -2.52
CA ASP A 17 6.77 6.92 -3.02
C ASP A 17 7.88 6.76 -1.98
N MET A 18 8.95 6.05 -2.33
CA MET A 18 10.12 5.85 -1.48
C MET A 18 11.38 6.51 -2.05
N ILE A 19 11.26 7.40 -3.04
CA ILE A 19 12.41 8.00 -3.74
C ILE A 19 13.38 8.66 -2.76
N ASP A 20 12.87 9.43 -1.78
CA ASP A 20 13.68 10.09 -0.75
C ASP A 20 14.46 9.09 0.12
N TRP A 21 13.87 7.91 0.38
CA TRP A 21 14.53 6.86 1.16
C TRP A 21 15.63 6.18 0.36
N PHE A 22 15.38 5.87 -0.92
CA PHE A 22 16.39 5.31 -1.81
C PHE A 22 17.56 6.31 -2.00
N ASP A 23 17.27 7.57 -2.31
CA ASP A 23 18.28 8.61 -2.50
C ASP A 23 19.17 8.82 -1.26
N SER A 24 18.61 8.68 -0.06
CA SER A 24 19.33 8.93 1.18
C SER A 24 20.01 7.70 1.81
N VAL A 25 19.41 6.51 1.68
CA VAL A 25 19.83 5.30 2.42
C VAL A 25 20.39 4.22 1.49
N ALA A 26 19.87 4.11 0.27
CA ALA A 26 20.20 3.02 -0.66
C ALA A 26 20.32 3.53 -2.11
N PRO A 27 21.25 4.46 -2.40
CA PRO A 27 21.36 5.04 -3.72
C PRO A 27 21.76 3.98 -4.75
N GLY A 28 21.01 3.89 -5.85
CA GLY A 28 21.20 2.91 -6.91
C GLY A 28 20.66 1.50 -6.61
N ASP A 29 19.96 1.33 -5.50
CA ASP A 29 19.14 0.16 -5.19
C ASP A 29 17.70 0.39 -5.69
N ASP A 30 16.93 -0.68 -5.81
CA ASP A 30 15.52 -0.64 -6.17
C ASP A 30 14.70 -1.74 -5.47
N ILE A 31 13.39 -1.70 -5.67
CA ILE A 31 12.44 -2.62 -5.04
C ILE A 31 12.42 -3.95 -5.80
N GLU A 32 12.69 -5.04 -5.09
CA GLU A 32 12.54 -6.42 -5.60
C GLU A 32 11.08 -6.89 -5.45
N SER A 33 10.48 -6.69 -4.27
CA SER A 33 9.11 -7.12 -4.01
C SER A 33 8.44 -6.34 -2.87
N VAL A 34 7.10 -6.36 -2.88
CA VAL A 34 6.28 -5.77 -1.82
C VAL A 34 5.18 -6.73 -1.42
N THR A 35 5.03 -6.97 -0.12
CA THR A 35 3.87 -7.65 0.46
C THR A 35 3.04 -6.67 1.28
N VAL A 36 1.72 -6.89 1.33
CA VAL A 36 0.79 -5.97 1.98
C VAL A 36 -0.07 -6.70 3.01
N ASP A 37 -0.06 -6.18 4.22
CA ASP A 37 -0.90 -6.61 5.33
C ASP A 37 -1.88 -5.49 5.73
N VAL A 38 -3.03 -5.89 6.27
CA VAL A 38 -4.07 -4.94 6.72
C VAL A 38 -4.51 -5.30 8.13
N THR A 39 -4.57 -4.30 8.99
CA THR A 39 -5.11 -4.40 10.36
C THR A 39 -6.20 -3.37 10.62
N GLY A 40 -7.12 -3.64 11.55
CA GLY A 40 -8.26 -2.77 11.88
C GLY A 40 -9.35 -3.49 12.65
N ASP A 41 -10.34 -2.79 13.19
CA ASP A 41 -11.52 -3.45 13.77
C ASP A 41 -12.29 -4.13 12.62
N GLY A 42 -12.58 -5.43 12.68
CA GLY A 42 -13.26 -6.15 11.58
C GLY A 42 -12.36 -6.71 10.46
N VAL A 43 -11.07 -6.99 10.72
CA VAL A 43 -10.12 -7.49 9.71
C VAL A 43 -10.66 -8.69 8.92
N LYS A 44 -10.79 -8.50 7.60
CA LYS A 44 -11.10 -9.46 6.54
C LYS A 44 -12.42 -10.26 6.74
N PRO A 45 -13.30 -10.29 5.72
CA PRO A 45 -13.07 -9.92 4.33
C PRO A 45 -13.39 -8.45 3.99
N ASP A 46 -13.58 -7.58 4.98
CA ASP A 46 -14.12 -6.24 4.76
C ASP A 46 -13.26 -5.39 3.81
N LEU A 47 -12.02 -5.03 4.16
CA LEU A 47 -11.09 -4.36 3.24
C LEU A 47 -10.31 -5.39 2.40
N VAL A 48 -10.29 -5.21 1.09
CA VAL A 48 -9.66 -6.14 0.14
C VAL A 48 -8.46 -5.45 -0.52
N ILE A 49 -7.28 -6.07 -0.42
CA ILE A 49 -6.09 -5.69 -1.19
C ILE A 49 -6.11 -6.48 -2.50
N GLY A 50 -5.83 -5.83 -3.63
CA GLY A 50 -5.93 -6.44 -4.96
C GLY A 50 -7.33 -6.91 -5.34
N PRO A 51 -8.38 -6.06 -5.23
CA PRO A 51 -9.70 -6.44 -5.71
C PRO A 51 -9.68 -6.70 -7.22
N ALA A 52 -10.16 -7.87 -7.65
CA ALA A 52 -10.17 -8.25 -9.06
C ALA A 52 -10.86 -7.17 -9.93
N PRO A 53 -10.27 -6.76 -11.06
CA PRO A 53 -9.14 -7.38 -11.76
C PRO A 53 -7.75 -6.86 -11.36
N GLN A 54 -7.64 -6.02 -10.34
CA GLN A 54 -6.40 -5.33 -9.99
C GLN A 54 -5.46 -6.22 -9.15
N PRO A 55 -4.13 -6.12 -9.33
CA PRO A 55 -3.16 -6.80 -8.48
C PRO A 55 -3.10 -6.16 -7.10
N GLU A 56 -2.54 -6.85 -6.10
CA GLU A 56 -2.30 -6.26 -4.78
C GLU A 56 -1.40 -5.02 -4.85
N THR A 57 -0.29 -5.17 -5.58
CA THR A 57 0.70 -4.13 -5.78
C THR A 57 1.16 -4.04 -7.24
N GLN A 58 1.70 -2.88 -7.60
CA GLN A 58 2.33 -2.66 -8.90
C GLN A 58 3.56 -1.75 -8.75
N LEU A 59 4.73 -2.26 -9.11
CA LEU A 59 5.97 -1.46 -9.11
C LEU A 59 5.93 -0.38 -10.21
N ILE A 60 6.54 0.78 -9.94
CA ILE A 60 6.51 1.93 -10.85
C ILE A 60 7.91 2.17 -11.41
N GLY A 61 8.07 2.05 -12.73
CA GLY A 61 9.32 2.30 -13.45
C GLY A 61 10.18 1.05 -13.66
N ASP A 62 11.26 1.20 -14.44
CA ASP A 62 12.18 0.10 -14.79
C ASP A 62 13.16 -0.24 -13.65
N GLN A 63 13.49 0.75 -12.80
CA GLN A 63 14.21 0.59 -11.54
C GLN A 63 13.33 1.14 -10.43
N PRO A 64 12.40 0.33 -9.90
CA PRO A 64 11.28 0.84 -9.14
C PRO A 64 11.70 1.31 -7.74
N THR A 65 11.47 2.59 -7.44
CA THR A 65 11.59 3.17 -6.10
C THR A 65 10.24 3.60 -5.52
N ALA A 66 9.16 3.27 -6.21
CA ALA A 66 7.79 3.55 -5.82
C ALA A 66 6.87 2.41 -6.29
N PHE A 67 5.73 2.25 -5.65
CA PHE A 67 4.75 1.22 -5.99
C PHE A 67 3.31 1.67 -5.69
N LYS A 68 2.35 1.03 -6.34
CA LYS A 68 0.92 1.19 -6.10
C LYS A 68 0.42 0.09 -5.17
N VAL A 69 -0.58 0.41 -4.35
CA VAL A 69 -1.40 -0.58 -3.63
C VAL A 69 -2.86 -0.39 -4.02
N TRP A 70 -3.49 -1.44 -4.57
CA TRP A 70 -4.91 -1.40 -4.92
C TRP A 70 -5.77 -1.85 -3.74
N VAL A 71 -6.76 -1.03 -3.39
CA VAL A 71 -7.63 -1.27 -2.24
C VAL A 71 -9.09 -1.13 -2.65
N GLY A 72 -9.89 -2.15 -2.34
CA GLY A 72 -11.33 -2.17 -2.51
C GLY A 72 -12.06 -2.56 -1.24
N GLY A 73 -13.39 -2.51 -1.28
CA GLY A 73 -14.25 -2.92 -0.17
C GLY A 73 -14.10 -2.03 1.08
N GLY A 74 -14.40 -2.60 2.23
CA GLY A 74 -14.32 -1.97 3.54
C GLY A 74 -15.69 -1.49 4.01
N VAL A 75 -15.80 -1.29 5.32
CA VAL A 75 -17.07 -0.95 5.97
C VAL A 75 -17.10 0.52 6.35
N ASP A 76 -18.24 1.18 6.10
CA ASP A 76 -18.46 2.56 6.49
C ASP A 76 -18.14 2.81 7.97
N GLY A 77 -17.43 3.90 8.23
CA GLY A 77 -16.99 4.32 9.56
C GLY A 77 -15.71 3.64 10.05
N GLN A 78 -15.21 2.58 9.40
CA GLN A 78 -13.99 1.90 9.83
C GLN A 78 -12.73 2.57 9.30
N THR A 79 -11.62 2.44 10.04
CA THR A 79 -10.29 2.86 9.60
C THR A 79 -9.34 1.68 9.69
N TYR A 80 -8.68 1.40 8.57
CA TYR A 80 -7.72 0.31 8.44
C TYR A 80 -6.31 0.88 8.36
N GLN A 81 -5.33 0.16 8.92
CA GLN A 81 -3.92 0.39 8.69
C GLN A 81 -3.44 -0.61 7.64
N VAL A 82 -2.85 -0.09 6.58
CA VAL A 82 -2.21 -0.85 5.51
C VAL A 82 -0.71 -0.78 5.74
N THR A 83 -0.09 -1.95 5.87
CA THR A 83 1.33 -2.13 6.15
C THR A 83 1.97 -2.80 4.95
N CYS A 84 2.93 -2.11 4.34
CA CYS A 84 3.67 -2.60 3.18
C CYS A 84 5.08 -3.01 3.64
N GLN A 85 5.45 -4.27 3.43
CA GLN A 85 6.82 -4.75 3.65
C GLN A 85 7.54 -4.78 2.31
N VAL A 86 8.57 -3.96 2.18
CA VAL A 86 9.34 -3.76 0.95
C VAL A 86 10.67 -4.48 1.10
N LEU A 87 10.96 -5.38 0.16
CA LEU A 87 12.27 -6.01 -0.02
C LEU A 87 12.95 -5.37 -1.23
N THR A 88 14.22 -5.00 -1.05
CA THR A 88 15.07 -4.40 -2.10
C THR A 88 16.00 -5.44 -2.72
N GLU A 89 16.49 -5.21 -3.94
CA GLU A 89 17.50 -6.07 -4.57
C GLU A 89 18.79 -6.15 -3.75
N GLY A 90 19.15 -5.07 -3.04
CA GLY A 90 20.24 -5.05 -2.07
C GLY A 90 20.00 -5.84 -0.78
N GLY A 91 18.86 -6.51 -0.62
CA GLY A 91 18.52 -7.37 0.52
C GLY A 91 18.03 -6.63 1.77
N ARG A 92 17.76 -5.32 1.68
CA ARG A 92 17.18 -4.52 2.78
C ARG A 92 15.68 -4.76 2.86
N GLN A 93 15.15 -4.72 4.08
CA GLN A 93 13.71 -4.75 4.35
C GLN A 93 13.27 -3.43 4.98
N LYS A 94 12.17 -2.87 4.49
CA LYS A 94 11.59 -1.64 5.01
C LYS A 94 10.08 -1.77 5.11
N GLU A 95 9.54 -1.36 6.26
CA GLU A 95 8.10 -1.23 6.46
C GLU A 95 7.64 0.21 6.14
N VAL A 96 6.51 0.33 5.43
CA VAL A 96 5.82 1.59 5.16
C VAL A 96 4.34 1.44 5.48
N ASP A 97 3.82 2.35 6.31
CA ASP A 97 2.44 2.32 6.77
C ASP A 97 1.63 3.54 6.33
N PHE A 98 0.37 3.30 5.97
CA PHE A 98 -0.64 4.34 5.82
C PHE A 98 -2.00 3.87 6.30
N LYS A 99 -2.94 4.81 6.50
CA LYS A 99 -4.29 4.51 6.93
C LYS A 99 -5.31 4.80 5.84
N VAL A 100 -6.31 3.93 5.70
CA VAL A 100 -7.47 4.13 4.83
C VAL A 100 -8.71 4.16 5.70
N LYS A 101 -9.41 5.30 5.70
CA LYS A 101 -10.71 5.44 6.35
C LYS A 101 -11.81 5.23 5.31
N VAL A 102 -12.73 4.33 5.60
CA VAL A 102 -13.89 4.09 4.75
C VAL A 102 -15.07 4.86 5.31
N LYS A 103 -15.71 5.69 4.49
CA LYS A 103 -16.84 6.52 4.93
C LYS A 103 -17.79 6.79 3.78
N GLU A 104 -19.09 6.57 3.95
CA GLU A 104 -20.13 7.02 3.01
C GLU A 104 -20.20 8.56 2.97
N GLN A 105 -20.47 9.16 1.80
CA GLN A 105 -20.67 10.62 1.64
C GLN A 105 -22.13 11.04 1.67
#